data_AF-A0A965CXI7-F1
#
_entry.id   AF-A0A965CXI7-F1
#
_cell.length_a   1.000
_cell.length_b   1.000
_cell.length_c   1.000
_cell.angle_alpha   90.00
_cell.angle_beta   90.00
_cell.angle_gamma   90.00
#
_symmetry.space_group_name_H-M   'P 1'
#
loop_
_entity.id
_entity.type
_entity.pdbx_description
1 polymer ?
#
loop_
_entity_poly.entity_id
_entity_poly.type
_entity_poly.pdbx_seq_one_letter_code
_entity_poly.pdbx_strand_id
1 'polypeptide(L)'
;NIALIEKMEPVLGVIFAPALDRMFHGFKGGGSVEKSPGREGPIQVRQLPDSGSRAVASRSHRNEETNRWLEAHQIRETVSIGSSLKFCLVACGEADVYPRFGPTMEWDTAAGDAILRAAGGLTANPDGSVFRYGKAGYRNSSFIAYGQPDRWEPKASV
;
A
#
# COMPACT_ATOMS: atom_id res chain seq x y z
N ASN A 1 10.83 -5.65 8.11
CA ASN A 1 9.49 -6.07 7.65
C ASN A 1 9.30 -7.52 8.05
N ILE A 2 8.25 -7.83 8.80
CA ILE A 2 7.87 -9.20 9.20
C ILE A 2 6.39 -9.37 8.87
N ALA A 3 6.01 -10.50 8.30
CA ALA A 3 4.62 -10.79 7.95
C ALA A 3 4.26 -12.25 8.27
N LEU A 4 2.99 -12.47 8.59
CA LEU A 4 2.37 -13.80 8.64
C LEU A 4 1.45 -13.95 7.44
N ILE A 5 1.68 -15.01 6.65
CA ILE A 5 0.81 -15.39 5.53
C ILE A 5 -0.01 -16.62 5.94
N GLU A 6 -1.33 -16.54 5.79
CA GLU A 6 -2.25 -17.68 5.95
C GLU A 6 -3.07 -17.83 4.66
N LYS A 7 -3.13 -19.04 4.10
CA LYS A 7 -3.91 -19.34 2.88
C LYS A 7 -3.67 -18.32 1.73
N MET A 8 -2.40 -17.99 1.49
CA MET A 8 -1.95 -17.02 0.47
C MET A 8 -2.36 -15.55 0.73
N GLU A 9 -2.83 -15.23 1.94
CA GLU A 9 -3.24 -13.89 2.36
C GLU A 9 -2.33 -13.37 3.49
N PRO A 10 -1.89 -12.10 3.46
CA PRO A 10 -1.11 -11.54 4.56
C PRO A 10 -2.05 -11.13 5.71
N VAL A 11 -1.99 -11.85 6.82
CA VAL A 11 -2.92 -11.68 7.95
C VAL A 11 -2.35 -10.88 9.10
N LEU A 12 -1.03 -10.71 9.17
CA LEU A 12 -0.34 -9.87 10.14
C LEU A 12 0.92 -9.27 9.50
N GLY A 13 1.22 -8.01 9.83
CA GLY A 13 2.43 -7.33 9.38
C GLY A 13 3.01 -6.42 10.45
N VAL A 14 4.34 -6.34 10.48
CA VAL A 14 5.12 -5.42 11.30
C VAL A 14 6.22 -4.78 10.45
N ILE A 15 6.28 -3.46 10.48
CA ILE A 15 7.33 -2.66 9.84
C ILE A 15 7.91 -1.73 10.88
N PHE A 16 9.23 -1.76 11.05
CA PHE A 16 9.96 -0.80 11.86
C PHE A 16 10.94 -0.05 10.96
N ALA A 17 10.94 1.27 11.05
CA ALA A 17 11.88 2.18 10.39
C ALA A 17 12.77 2.83 11.45
N PRO A 18 13.94 2.24 11.77
CA PRO A 18 14.75 2.66 12.92
C PRO A 18 15.22 4.11 12.84
N ALA A 19 15.59 4.58 11.63
CA ALA A 19 16.05 5.95 11.42
C ALA A 19 14.99 7.02 11.69
N LEU A 20 13.70 6.64 11.73
CA LEU A 20 12.59 7.54 12.02
C LEU A 20 11.95 7.26 13.38
N ASP A 21 12.38 6.20 14.07
CA ASP A 21 11.70 5.65 15.24
C ASP A 21 10.19 5.44 15.00
N ARG A 22 9.82 4.96 13.81
CA ARG A 22 8.42 4.69 13.43
C ARG A 22 8.20 3.19 13.30
N MET A 23 7.26 2.66 14.06
CA MET A 23 6.77 1.28 13.97
C MET A 23 5.32 1.26 13.53
N PHE A 24 4.99 0.31 12.66
CA PHE A 24 3.65 0.03 12.19
C PHE A 24 3.38 -1.45 12.39
N HIS A 25 2.21 -1.77 12.90
CA HIS A 25 1.74 -3.15 12.92
C HIS A 25 0.23 -3.21 12.69
N GLY A 26 -0.22 -4.31 12.13
CA GLY A 26 -1.64 -4.54 11.89
C GLY A 26 -1.91 -6.01 11.67
N PHE A 27 -3.14 -6.41 11.96
CA PHE A 27 -3.60 -7.78 11.73
C PHE A 27 -5.08 -7.84 11.36
N LYS A 28 -5.42 -8.88 10.61
CA LYS A 28 -6.78 -9.10 10.11
C LYS A 28 -7.78 -9.18 11.27
N GLY A 29 -8.79 -8.31 11.24
CA GLY A 29 -9.81 -8.20 12.28
C GLY A 29 -9.44 -7.34 13.50
N GLY A 30 -8.17 -6.91 13.62
CA GLY A 30 -7.69 -6.12 14.76
C GLY A 30 -7.34 -4.67 14.48
N GLY A 31 -7.35 -4.27 13.21
CA GLY A 31 -6.92 -2.94 12.80
C GLY A 31 -5.41 -2.78 12.68
N SER A 32 -4.98 -1.55 12.43
CA SER A 32 -3.58 -1.15 12.31
C SER A 32 -3.24 -0.01 13.26
N VAL A 33 -2.00 0.00 13.73
CA VAL A 33 -1.46 0.97 14.70
C VAL A 33 -0.13 1.51 14.19
N GLU A 34 0.10 2.80 14.42
CA GLU A 34 1.42 3.43 14.37
C GLU A 34 1.91 3.70 15.79
N LYS A 35 3.19 3.45 16.03
CA LYS A 35 3.93 3.88 17.21
C LYS A 35 5.17 4.66 16.79
N SER A 36 5.25 5.91 17.20
CA SER A 36 6.34 6.84 16.93
C SER A 36 6.42 7.93 17.99
N PRO A 37 7.50 8.73 18.08
CA PRO A 37 7.61 9.81 19.05
C PRO A 37 6.40 10.75 19.01
N GLY A 38 5.64 10.81 20.10
CA GLY A 38 4.45 11.65 20.21
C GLY A 38 3.18 11.12 19.54
N ARG A 39 3.22 9.92 18.93
CA ARG A 39 2.03 9.27 18.32
C ARG A 39 2.03 7.78 18.60
N GLU A 40 1.03 7.32 19.33
CA GLU A 40 0.74 5.89 19.48
C GLU A 40 -0.77 5.70 19.37
N GLY A 41 -1.24 4.98 18.36
CA GLY A 41 -2.67 4.82 18.17
C GLY A 41 -3.09 4.22 16.83
N PRO A 42 -4.40 3.98 16.67
CA PRO A 42 -4.94 3.39 15.47
C PRO A 42 -4.70 4.28 14.25
N ILE A 43 -4.46 3.64 13.11
CA ILE A 43 -4.36 4.26 11.80
C ILE A 43 -5.43 3.69 10.88
N GLN A 44 -5.95 4.55 10.01
CA GLN A 44 -6.93 4.18 9.02
C GLN A 44 -6.62 4.94 7.73
N VAL A 45 -6.91 4.29 6.61
CA VAL A 45 -6.94 4.94 5.30
C VAL A 45 -7.91 6.13 5.34
N ARG A 46 -7.59 7.21 4.63
CA ARG A 46 -8.47 8.39 4.56
C ARG A 46 -9.51 8.27 3.45
N GLN A 47 -10.54 9.10 3.54
CA GLN A 47 -11.42 9.38 2.41
C GLN A 47 -10.65 10.13 1.31
N LEU A 48 -10.87 9.75 0.05
CA LEU A 48 -10.32 10.47 -1.09
C LEU A 48 -10.86 11.91 -1.09
N PRO A 49 -9.99 12.92 -1.08
CA PRO A 49 -10.43 14.30 -1.10
C PRO A 49 -10.89 14.71 -2.50
N ASP A 50 -11.91 15.57 -2.57
CA ASP A 50 -12.43 16.11 -3.83
C ASP A 50 -11.40 16.93 -4.62
N SER A 51 -10.37 17.44 -3.93
CA SER A 51 -9.24 18.16 -4.53
C SER A 51 -8.31 17.27 -5.37
N GLY A 52 -8.49 15.96 -5.32
CA GLY A 52 -7.70 14.97 -6.07
C GLY A 52 -6.79 14.13 -5.18
N SER A 53 -6.41 12.96 -5.71
CA SER A 53 -5.62 11.96 -5.00
C SER A 53 -4.11 12.24 -5.03
N ARG A 54 -3.42 11.77 -4.00
CA ARG A 54 -1.96 11.75 -3.86
C ARG A 54 -1.45 10.31 -3.95
N ALA A 55 -0.49 10.05 -4.84
CA ALA A 55 0.15 8.74 -4.93
C ALA A 55 1.49 8.65 -4.20
N VAL A 56 1.82 7.46 -3.70
CA VAL A 56 3.19 7.11 -3.36
C VAL A 56 3.88 6.59 -4.61
N ALA A 57 4.92 7.28 -5.06
CA ALA A 57 5.73 6.86 -6.19
C ALA A 57 7.20 7.22 -5.95
N SER A 58 8.11 6.29 -6.24
CA SER A 58 9.55 6.58 -6.14
C SER A 58 9.93 7.65 -7.16
N ARG A 59 10.75 8.63 -6.78
CA ARG A 59 11.35 9.57 -7.75
C ARG A 59 12.48 8.93 -8.56
N SER A 60 13.22 7.98 -7.98
CA SER A 60 14.46 7.45 -8.53
C SER A 60 14.30 6.13 -9.31
N HIS A 61 13.23 5.39 -9.07
CA HIS A 61 12.97 4.07 -9.68
C HIS A 61 11.58 4.00 -10.34
N ARG A 62 11.06 5.13 -10.82
CA ARG A 62 9.76 5.19 -11.49
C ARG A 62 9.92 4.67 -12.92
N ASN A 63 9.19 3.62 -13.26
CA ASN A 63 9.14 3.14 -14.63
C ASN A 63 8.02 3.84 -15.43
N GLU A 64 8.10 3.73 -16.74
CA GLU A 64 7.15 4.34 -17.68
C GLU A 64 5.71 3.87 -17.48
N GLU A 65 5.53 2.60 -17.10
CA GLU A 65 4.20 2.04 -16.81
C GLU A 65 3.55 2.68 -15.58
N THR A 66 4.33 2.95 -14.53
CA THR A 66 3.86 3.72 -13.37
C THR A 66 3.45 5.12 -13.79
N ASN A 67 4.21 5.80 -14.66
CA ASN A 67 3.84 7.14 -15.15
C ASN A 67 2.52 7.12 -15.92
N ARG A 68 2.38 6.19 -16.86
CA ARG A 68 1.15 6.03 -17.65
C ARG A 68 -0.05 5.78 -16.75
N TRP A 69 0.10 4.95 -15.73
CA TRP A 69 -0.97 4.70 -14.76
C TRP A 69 -1.34 5.97 -13.98
N LEU A 70 -0.36 6.72 -13.47
CA LEU A 70 -0.60 7.98 -12.75
C LEU A 70 -1.30 9.02 -13.63
N GLU A 71 -0.88 9.17 -14.88
CA GLU A 71 -1.49 10.08 -15.86
C GLU A 71 -2.93 9.68 -16.19
N ALA A 72 -3.18 8.39 -16.45
CA ALA A 72 -4.51 7.87 -16.74
C ALA A 72 -5.51 8.09 -15.60
N HIS A 73 -5.03 8.12 -14.35
CA HIS A 73 -5.83 8.37 -13.16
C HIS A 73 -5.75 9.83 -12.68
N GLN A 74 -5.22 10.74 -13.52
CA GLN A 74 -5.13 12.18 -13.26
C GLN A 74 -4.43 12.53 -11.93
N ILE A 75 -3.47 11.70 -11.50
CA ILE A 75 -2.73 11.92 -10.25
C ILE A 75 -1.64 12.95 -10.48
N ARG A 76 -1.81 14.13 -9.87
CA ARG A 76 -0.86 15.25 -10.00
C ARG A 76 0.13 15.34 -8.85
N GLU A 77 -0.20 14.77 -7.69
CA GLU A 77 0.64 14.84 -6.51
C GLU A 77 1.28 13.49 -6.21
N THR A 78 2.60 13.48 -6.00
CA THR A 78 3.34 12.28 -5.60
C THR A 78 4.22 12.53 -4.39
N VAL A 79 4.23 11.58 -3.46
CA VAL A 79 5.16 11.52 -2.32
C VAL A 79 6.12 10.34 -2.51
N SER A 80 7.38 10.52 -2.13
CA SER A 80 8.40 9.49 -2.23
C SER A 80 9.01 9.24 -0.85
N ILE A 81 9.05 7.98 -0.44
CA ILE A 81 9.65 7.52 0.82
C ILE A 81 10.41 6.20 0.62
N GLY A 82 11.19 5.79 1.62
CA GLY A 82 11.86 4.49 1.68
C GLY A 82 10.90 3.33 1.42
N SER A 83 11.40 2.25 0.81
CA SER A 83 10.52 1.25 0.18
C SER A 83 9.59 0.52 1.14
N SER A 84 10.00 0.29 2.38
CA SER A 84 9.18 -0.36 3.41
C SER A 84 7.98 0.50 3.85
N LEU A 85 8.08 1.83 3.76
CA LEU A 85 7.08 2.75 4.33
C LEU A 85 5.96 3.15 3.38
N LYS A 86 6.04 2.75 2.10
CA LYS A 86 5.08 3.19 1.08
C LYS A 86 3.65 2.73 1.37
N PHE A 87 3.49 1.48 1.80
CA PHE A 87 2.20 0.97 2.27
C PHE A 87 1.73 1.71 3.53
N CYS A 88 2.63 1.98 4.47
CA CYS A 88 2.31 2.68 5.71
C CYS A 88 1.78 4.10 5.46
N LEU A 89 2.32 4.83 4.48
CA LEU A 89 1.78 6.15 4.11
C LEU A 89 0.32 6.06 3.65
N VAL A 90 -0.04 5.03 2.87
CA VAL A 90 -1.42 4.81 2.45
C VAL A 90 -2.30 4.40 3.65
N ALA A 91 -1.80 3.49 4.48
CA ALA A 91 -2.49 3.02 5.68
C ALA A 91 -2.74 4.14 6.72
N CYS A 92 -1.88 5.16 6.78
CA CYS A 92 -2.03 6.34 7.63
C CYS A 92 -2.88 7.45 7.01
N GLY A 93 -3.32 7.31 5.76
CA GLY A 93 -4.01 8.37 5.02
C GLY A 93 -3.09 9.55 4.64
N GLU A 94 -1.77 9.37 4.67
CA GLU A 94 -0.78 10.36 4.21
C GLU A 94 -0.68 10.39 2.66
N ALA A 95 -1.14 9.31 2.01
CA ALA A 95 -1.32 9.15 0.57
C ALA A 95 -2.55 8.26 0.30
N ASP A 96 -3.01 8.23 -0.95
CA ASP A 96 -4.26 7.57 -1.33
C ASP A 96 -4.05 6.29 -2.13
N VAL A 97 -2.94 6.20 -2.85
CA VAL A 97 -2.64 5.05 -3.71
C VAL A 97 -1.15 4.82 -3.88
N TYR A 98 -0.75 3.57 -4.06
CA TYR A 98 0.62 3.18 -4.38
C TYR A 98 0.61 2.20 -5.56
N PRO A 99 0.71 2.70 -6.80
CA PRO A 99 0.96 1.86 -7.97
C PRO A 99 2.43 1.44 -8.01
N ARG A 100 2.67 0.14 -8.22
CA ARG A 100 4.01 -0.42 -8.42
C ARG A 100 4.01 -1.33 -9.64
N PHE A 101 4.59 -0.82 -10.71
CA PHE A 101 4.93 -1.61 -11.88
C PHE A 101 6.43 -1.92 -11.85
N GLY A 102 6.78 -3.20 -11.92
CA GLY A 102 8.16 -3.67 -11.84
C GLY A 102 8.44 -4.55 -10.62
N PRO A 103 9.60 -5.22 -10.60
CA PRO A 103 9.84 -6.34 -9.70
C PRO A 103 9.88 -5.91 -8.24
N THR A 104 9.26 -6.73 -7.41
CA THR A 104 9.43 -6.80 -5.95
C THR A 104 9.38 -8.25 -5.52
N MET A 105 9.79 -8.54 -4.29
CA MET A 105 9.64 -9.84 -3.66
C MET A 105 8.53 -9.79 -2.61
N GLU A 106 7.96 -10.94 -2.27
CA GLU A 106 6.90 -11.03 -1.27
C GLU A 106 7.30 -10.42 0.07
N TRP A 107 8.56 -10.60 0.50
CA TRP A 107 9.09 -10.00 1.74
C TRP A 107 9.19 -8.47 1.70
N ASP A 108 9.21 -7.84 0.52
CA ASP A 108 9.18 -6.39 0.38
C ASP A 108 7.78 -5.80 0.62
N THR A 109 6.73 -6.62 0.48
CA THR A 109 5.33 -6.17 0.34
C THR A 109 4.40 -6.72 1.41
N ALA A 110 4.55 -7.99 1.81
CA ALA A 110 3.61 -8.70 2.66
C ALA A 110 3.29 -7.99 3.97
N ALA A 111 4.31 -7.46 4.66
CA ALA A 111 4.11 -6.77 5.92
C ALA A 111 3.32 -5.47 5.73
N GLY A 112 3.64 -4.71 4.68
CA GLY A 112 2.97 -3.45 4.37
C GLY A 112 1.54 -3.68 3.91
N ASP A 113 1.30 -4.72 3.11
CA ASP A 113 -0.03 -5.09 2.65
C ASP A 113 -0.93 -5.54 3.82
N ALA A 114 -0.43 -6.35 4.75
CA ALA A 114 -1.19 -6.71 5.96
C ALA A 114 -1.62 -5.45 6.75
N ILE A 115 -0.68 -4.51 6.95
CA ILE A 115 -0.96 -3.23 7.64
C ILE A 115 -1.98 -2.40 6.86
N LEU A 116 -1.86 -2.31 5.54
CA LEU A 116 -2.82 -1.56 4.71
C LEU A 116 -4.22 -2.16 4.78
N ARG A 117 -4.35 -3.48 4.61
CA ARG A 117 -5.64 -4.17 4.67
C ARG A 117 -6.29 -4.02 6.04
N ALA A 118 -5.53 -4.16 7.11
CA ALA A 118 -6.03 -3.96 8.46
C ALA A 118 -6.39 -2.49 8.76
N ALA A 119 -5.81 -1.52 8.05
CA ALA A 119 -6.20 -0.11 8.10
C ALA A 119 -7.44 0.23 7.24
N GLY A 120 -8.02 -0.74 6.53
CA GLY A 120 -9.19 -0.56 5.66
C GLY A 120 -8.89 -0.39 4.17
N GLY A 121 -7.63 -0.51 3.75
CA GLY A 121 -7.23 -0.46 2.35
C GLY A 121 -7.26 -1.81 1.63
N LEU A 122 -6.75 -1.84 0.40
CA LEU A 122 -6.68 -3.03 -0.45
C LEU A 122 -5.39 -3.04 -1.27
N THR A 123 -4.80 -4.22 -1.48
CA THR A 123 -3.79 -4.42 -2.53
C THR A 123 -4.33 -5.39 -3.59
N ALA A 124 -4.30 -4.95 -4.84
CA ALA A 124 -4.78 -5.71 -5.99
C ALA A 124 -3.73 -5.79 -7.10
N ASN A 125 -3.86 -6.77 -7.99
CA ASN A 125 -3.19 -6.74 -9.28
C ASN A 125 -3.76 -5.61 -10.15
N PRO A 126 -3.06 -5.14 -11.20
CA PRO A 126 -3.55 -4.09 -12.08
C PRO A 126 -4.88 -4.39 -12.79
N ASP A 127 -5.25 -5.67 -12.93
CA ASP A 127 -6.53 -6.13 -13.47
C ASP A 127 -7.66 -6.16 -12.42
N GLY A 128 -7.41 -5.70 -11.20
CA GLY A 128 -8.35 -5.71 -10.08
C GLY A 128 -8.42 -7.03 -9.32
N SER A 129 -7.77 -8.10 -9.79
CA SER A 129 -7.79 -9.38 -9.08
C SER A 129 -7.00 -9.32 -7.76
N VAL A 130 -7.37 -10.19 -6.82
CA VAL A 130 -6.76 -10.22 -5.47
C VAL A 130 -5.25 -10.48 -5.56
N PHE A 131 -4.46 -9.61 -4.92
CA PHE A 131 -3.02 -9.83 -4.77
C PHE A 131 -2.74 -10.90 -3.70
N ARG A 132 -2.02 -11.95 -4.08
CA ARG A 132 -1.77 -13.16 -3.26
C ARG A 132 -0.29 -13.39 -2.99
N TYR A 133 0.00 -14.13 -1.92
CA TYR A 133 1.34 -14.50 -1.44
C TYR A 133 1.53 -16.02 -1.44
N GLY A 134 2.74 -16.50 -1.16
CA GLY A 134 3.10 -17.92 -1.24
C GLY A 134 3.34 -18.41 -2.67
N LYS A 135 3.73 -17.50 -3.58
CA LYS A 135 4.03 -17.83 -4.98
C LYS A 135 5.36 -18.57 -5.10
N ALA A 136 5.48 -19.43 -6.10
CA ALA A 136 6.76 -20.08 -6.41
C ALA A 136 7.84 -19.01 -6.70
N GLY A 137 8.97 -19.11 -6.00
CA GLY A 137 10.07 -18.14 -6.12
C GLY A 137 9.81 -16.77 -5.50
N TYR A 138 8.67 -16.56 -4.81
CA TYR A 138 8.36 -15.36 -4.03
C TYR A 138 8.44 -14.03 -4.78
N ARG A 139 8.38 -14.05 -6.12
CA ARG A 139 8.42 -12.86 -6.96
C ARG A 139 7.03 -12.31 -7.16
N ASN A 140 6.86 -11.01 -7.00
CA ASN A 140 5.58 -10.35 -7.21
C ASN A 140 5.40 -9.90 -8.66
N SER A 141 4.15 -9.95 -9.11
CA SER A 141 3.64 -9.14 -10.22
C SER A 141 3.59 -7.66 -9.84
N SER A 142 3.26 -6.81 -10.82
CA SER A 142 2.81 -5.45 -10.55
C SER A 142 1.61 -5.47 -9.61
N PHE A 143 1.45 -4.42 -8.81
CA PHE A 143 0.32 -4.27 -7.91
C PHE A 143 -0.08 -2.80 -7.76
N ILE A 144 -1.28 -2.58 -7.24
CA ILE A 144 -1.76 -1.27 -6.83
C ILE A 144 -2.31 -1.40 -5.42
N ALA A 145 -1.79 -0.60 -4.51
CA ALA A 145 -2.24 -0.53 -3.13
C ALA A 145 -3.14 0.71 -2.95
N TYR A 146 -4.41 0.51 -2.63
CA TYR A 146 -5.42 1.54 -2.53
C TYR A 146 -5.77 1.85 -1.08
N GLY A 147 -5.92 3.13 -0.77
CA GLY A 147 -6.57 3.57 0.46
C GLY A 147 -8.07 3.32 0.43
N GLN A 148 -8.73 3.54 -0.71
CA GLN A 148 -10.19 3.39 -0.86
C GLN A 148 -10.60 2.65 -2.13
N PRO A 149 -10.63 1.31 -2.15
CA PRO A 149 -10.82 0.54 -3.37
C PRO A 149 -12.07 0.92 -4.18
N ASP A 150 -13.22 1.15 -3.54
CA ASP A 150 -14.52 1.41 -4.21
C ASP A 150 -14.56 2.66 -5.11
N ARG A 151 -13.58 3.55 -4.97
CA ARG A 151 -13.50 4.81 -5.74
C ARG A 151 -12.52 4.73 -6.91
N TRP A 152 -11.74 3.65 -7.01
CA TRP A 152 -10.77 3.42 -8.08
C TRP A 152 -11.24 2.39 -9.11
N GLU A 153 -12.38 1.74 -8.89
CA GLU A 153 -13.01 0.94 -9.93
C GLU A 153 -13.36 1.85 -11.13
N PRO A 154 -13.20 1.37 -12.37
CA PRO A 154 -13.77 2.05 -13.51
C PRO A 154 -15.27 2.17 -13.24
N LYS A 155 -15.79 3.41 -13.20
CA LYS A 155 -17.25 3.63 -13.18
C LYS A 155 -17.82 2.81 -14.32
N ALA A 156 -18.61 1.79 -14.01
CA ALA A 156 -19.35 1.06 -15.02
C ALA A 156 -20.07 2.10 -15.89
N SER A 157 -19.76 2.09 -17.19
CA SER A 157 -20.41 2.98 -18.14
C SER A 157 -21.90 2.68 -18.09
N VAL A 158 -22.69 3.66 -17.64
CA VAL A 158 -24.15 3.66 -17.80
C VAL A 158 -24.48 3.99 -19.25
#